data_AF-A0A257A2Z4-F1
#
_entry.id   AF-A0A257A2Z4-F1
#
_cell.length_a   1.000
_cell.length_b   1.000
_cell.length_c   1.000
_cell.angle_alpha   90.00
_cell.angle_beta   90.00
_cell.angle_gamma   90.00
#
_symmetry.space_group_name_H-M   'P 1'
#
loop_
_entity.id
_entity.type
_entity.pdbx_description
1 polymer ?
#
loop_
_entity_poly.entity_id
_entity_poly.type
_entity_poly.pdbx_seq_one_letter_code
_entity_poly.pdbx_strand_id
1 'polypeptide(L)' 'PHFIEPKAYVFVGYSRERLNIENMPSHAEIQDYARKLSNLTGYKYEDERTDSRVVLLMKEGAQRFIEK' A
#
# COMPACT_ATOMS: atom_id res chain seq x y z
N PRO A 1 -4.29 11.02 9.85
CA PRO A 1 -3.67 9.79 10.41
C PRO A 1 -2.15 9.98 10.46
N HIS A 2 -1.40 9.11 11.14
CA HIS A 2 0.07 9.10 11.07
C HIS A 2 0.58 8.32 9.85
N PHE A 3 -0.12 7.24 9.50
CA PHE A 3 0.26 6.33 8.43
C PHE A 3 -0.91 6.10 7.47
N ILE A 4 -0.59 5.78 6.22
CA ILE A 4 -1.52 5.32 5.19
C ILE A 4 -0.87 4.13 4.49
N GLU A 5 -1.62 3.05 4.30
CA GLU A 5 -1.12 1.85 3.63
C GLU A 5 -1.91 1.57 2.35
N PRO A 6 -1.47 2.09 1.18
CA PRO A 6 -1.96 1.60 -0.09
C PRO A 6 -1.60 0.11 -0.23
N LYS A 7 -2.62 -0.75 -0.21
CA LYS A 7 -2.47 -2.20 -0.25
C LYS A 7 -3.31 -2.79 -1.37
N ALA A 8 -2.71 -3.71 -2.14
CA ALA A 8 -3.44 -4.44 -3.15
C ALA A 8 -4.55 -5.31 -2.51
N TYR A 9 -5.67 -5.38 -3.22
CA TYR A 9 -6.55 -6.54 -3.13
C TYR A 9 -5.76 -7.83 -3.41
N VAL A 10 -6.15 -8.96 -2.80
CA VAL A 10 -5.54 -10.28 -3.03
C VAL A 10 -6.66 -11.30 -3.30
N PHE A 11 -6.52 -12.10 -4.37
CA PHE A 11 -7.54 -13.05 -4.83
C PHE A 11 -7.61 -14.35 -4.01
N VAL A 12 -8.17 -14.24 -2.80
CA VAL A 12 -8.29 -15.35 -1.83
C VAL A 12 -9.66 -15.38 -1.16
N GLY A 13 -10.02 -16.54 -0.60
CA GLY A 13 -11.26 -16.75 0.15
C GLY A 13 -12.52 -16.42 -0.66
N TYR A 14 -13.53 -15.85 0.03
CA TYR A 14 -14.84 -15.52 -0.56
C TYR A 14 -14.79 -14.45 -1.66
N SER A 15 -13.66 -13.75 -1.83
CA SER A 15 -13.53 -12.77 -2.92
C SER A 15 -13.60 -13.42 -4.30
N ARG A 16 -13.27 -14.71 -4.39
CA ARG A 16 -13.29 -15.50 -5.63
C ARG A 16 -14.67 -15.67 -6.25
N GLU A 17 -15.73 -15.46 -5.48
CA GLU A 17 -17.12 -15.53 -5.94
C GLU A 17 -17.61 -14.22 -6.59
N ARG A 18 -16.87 -13.11 -6.43
CA ARG A 18 -17.35 -11.75 -6.77
C ARG A 18 -16.36 -10.90 -7.54
N LEU A 19 -15.10 -11.31 -7.62
CA LEU A 19 -14.00 -10.63 -8.31
C LEU A 19 -13.19 -11.66 -9.11
N ASN A 20 -12.29 -11.19 -9.97
CA ASN A 20 -11.40 -12.02 -10.77
C ASN A 20 -9.93 -11.81 -10.39
N ILE A 21 -9.05 -12.71 -10.80
CA ILE A 21 -7.60 -12.63 -10.54
C ILE A 21 -7.00 -11.36 -11.17
N GLU A 22 -7.54 -10.89 -12.29
CA GLU A 22 -7.12 -9.68 -13.00
C GLU A 22 -7.44 -8.40 -12.21
N ASN A 23 -8.35 -8.47 -11.22
CA ASN A 23 -8.60 -7.34 -10.32
C ASN A 23 -7.52 -7.17 -9.26
N MET A 24 -6.59 -8.13 -9.13
CA MET A 24 -5.50 -8.11 -8.16
C MET A 24 -4.30 -7.31 -8.73
N PRO A 25 -4.09 -6.03 -8.32
CA PRO A 25 -3.02 -5.23 -8.87
C PRO A 25 -1.65 -5.81 -8.49
N SER A 26 -0.68 -5.63 -9.38
CA SER A 26 0.73 -5.91 -9.13
C SER A 26 1.30 -4.96 -8.06
N HIS A 27 2.43 -5.34 -7.45
CA HIS A 27 3.12 -4.44 -6.52
C HIS A 27 3.53 -3.13 -7.20
N ALA A 28 4.02 -3.18 -8.44
CA ALA A 28 4.40 -2.00 -9.22
C ALA A 28 3.26 -1.00 -9.39
N GLU A 29 2.04 -1.47 -9.68
CA GLU A 29 0.85 -0.62 -9.77
C GLU A 29 0.53 0.05 -8.42
N ILE A 30 0.71 -0.66 -7.31
CA ILE A 30 0.55 -0.08 -5.96
C ILE A 30 1.62 0.97 -5.67
N GLN A 31 2.88 0.74 -6.06
CA GLN A 31 3.95 1.73 -5.91
C GLN A 31 3.65 3.01 -6.70
N ASP A 32 3.19 2.88 -7.95
CA ASP A 32 2.82 4.02 -8.79
C ASP A 32 1.63 4.79 -8.21
N TYR A 33 0.62 4.07 -7.72
CA TYR A 33 -0.51 4.68 -7.01
C TYR A 33 -0.05 5.41 -5.74
N ALA A 34 0.80 4.78 -4.94
CA ALA A 34 1.32 5.35 -3.70
C ALA A 34 2.17 6.61 -3.96
N ARG A 35 3.00 6.63 -5.01
CA ARG A 35 3.74 7.83 -5.43
C ARG A 35 2.83 8.99 -5.81
N LYS A 36 1.75 8.71 -6.57
CA LYS A 36 0.74 9.73 -6.90
C LYS A 36 0.05 10.26 -5.63
N LEU A 37 -0.34 9.36 -4.72
CA LEU A 37 -0.98 9.72 -3.46
C LEU A 37 -0.04 10.54 -2.54
N SER A 38 1.22 10.13 -2.44
CA SER A 38 2.29 10.85 -1.74
C SER A 38 2.39 12.29 -2.24
N ASN A 39 2.47 12.49 -3.56
CA ASN A 39 2.57 13.83 -4.17
C ASN A 39 1.35 14.71 -3.91
N LEU A 40 0.14 14.13 -3.89
CA LEU A 40 -1.11 14.87 -3.66
C LEU A 40 -1.34 15.22 -2.18
N THR A 41 -0.83 14.41 -1.26
CA THR A 41 -1.16 14.51 0.18
C THR A 41 -0.01 15.02 1.04
N GLY A 42 1.22 14.99 0.52
CA GLY A 42 2.44 15.32 1.27
C GLY A 42 2.90 14.23 2.24
N TYR A 43 2.26 13.05 2.27
CA TYR A 43 2.78 11.90 3.02
C TYR A 43 3.99 11.34 2.30
N LYS A 44 5.08 11.07 3.02
CA LYS A 44 6.31 10.51 2.46
C LYS A 44 6.16 9.02 2.20
N TYR A 45 6.71 8.55 1.09
CA TYR A 45 6.88 7.13 0.81
C TYR A 45 7.97 6.58 1.74
N GLU A 46 7.58 5.79 2.74
CA GLU A 46 8.47 5.40 3.84
C GLU A 46 9.03 3.99 3.66
N ASP A 47 8.19 3.01 3.28
CA ASP A 47 8.59 1.61 3.21
C ASP A 47 7.63 0.81 2.34
N GLU A 48 7.93 -0.46 2.10
CA GLU A 48 7.06 -1.36 1.38
C GLU A 48 7.31 -2.83 1.70
N ARG A 49 6.31 -3.66 1.37
CA ARG A 49 6.43 -5.10 1.46
C ARG A 49 5.82 -5.78 0.24
N THR A 50 6.69 -6.26 -0.65
CA THR A 50 6.33 -6.84 -1.95
C THR A 50 5.44 -8.09 -1.84
N ASP A 51 5.72 -8.99 -0.91
CA ASP A 51 4.92 -10.23 -0.71
C ASP A 51 3.46 -9.92 -0.35
N SER A 52 3.24 -8.79 0.31
CA SER A 52 1.96 -8.30 0.79
C SER A 52 1.35 -7.21 -0.10
N ARG A 53 2.07 -6.84 -1.19
CA ARG A 53 1.71 -5.81 -2.16
C ARG A 53 1.22 -4.51 -1.50
N VAL A 54 2.00 -4.03 -0.53
CA VAL A 54 1.65 -2.87 0.28
C VAL A 54 2.81 -1.88 0.32
N VAL A 55 2.45 -0.60 0.33
CA VAL A 55 3.36 0.52 0.57
C VAL A 55 2.95 1.20 1.87
N LEU A 56 3.92 1.70 2.64
CA LEU A 56 3.70 2.54 3.79
C LEU A 56 3.97 4.00 3.41
N LEU A 57 2.97 4.86 3.58
CA LEU A 57 3.12 6.30 3.54
C LEU A 57 3.05 6.87 4.95
N MET A 58 3.94 7.80 5.28
CA MET A 58 4.08 8.39 6.61
C MET A 58 3.92 9.91 6.57
N LYS A 59 3.14 10.45 7.52
CA LYS A 59 3.02 11.90 7.71
C LYS A 59 4.36 12.46 8.22
N GLU A 60 4.75 13.65 7.74
CA GLU A 60 5.91 14.35 8.27
C GLU A 60 5.85 14.51 9.79
N GLY A 61 6.95 14.18 10.48
CA GLY A 61 7.06 14.26 11.94
C GLY A 61 6.36 13.14 12.72
N ALA A 62 5.71 12.17 12.06
CA ALA A 62 5.22 10.98 12.73
C ALA A 62 6.40 10.07 13.17
N GLN A 63 6.20 9.38 14.29
CA GLN A 63 7.19 8.44 14.83
C GLN A 63 6.83 7.01 14.43
N ARG A 64 7.78 6.29 13.83
CA ARG A 64 7.68 4.87 13.51
C ARG A 64 8.64 4.09 14.41
N PHE A 65 8.11 3.20 15.23
CA PHE A 65 8.90 2.34 16.11
C PHE A 65 9.09 0.98 15.43
N ILE A 66 10.34 0.57 15.25
CA ILE A 66 10.70 -0.72 14.65
C ILE A 66 11.64 -1.41 15.63
N GLU A 67 11.25 -2.58 16.13
CA GLU A 67 12.15 -3.45 16.90
C GLU A 67 13.15 -4.10 15.93
N LYS A 68 14.42 -4.18 16.34
CA LYS A 68 15.49 -4.79 15.55
C LYS A 68 15.44 -6.31 15.63
#